data_AF-A0A350AUQ0-F1
#
_entry.id   AF-A0A350AUQ0-F1
#
_cell.length_a   1.000
_cell.length_b   1.000
_cell.length_c   1.000
_cell.angle_alpha   90.00
_cell.angle_beta   90.00
_cell.angle_gamma   90.00
#
_symmetry.space_group_name_H-M   'P 1'
#
loop_
_entity.id
_entity.type
_entity.pdbx_description
1 polymer ?
#
loop_
_entity_poly.entity_id
_entity_poly.type
_entity_poly.pdbx_seq_one_letter_code
_entity_poly.pdbx_strand_id
1 'polypeptide(L)'
;MDSITKTWVELSKLLNVAPQTLSKWRRQEESCPRDSKSLSDWQVWIKNKKSIGKGSGRLQMSGEDYKLEDIQDLKAKLIQAQERKEQAIAQMRELELSQKKGELIPATEATEAVLKILTPLRRLLDALPKLVAPHANPNNSHVAERAIRQVLDEHVFGEMQKILSEQETTNVL
;
A
#
# COMPACT_ATOMS: atom_id res chain seq x y z
N MET A 1 31.29 -19.87 41.80
CA MET A 1 31.69 -21.18 42.33
C MET A 1 31.51 -22.20 41.23
N ASP A 2 32.59 -22.63 40.59
CA ASP A 2 32.53 -23.66 39.55
C ASP A 2 32.26 -25.02 40.21
N SER A 3 31.07 -25.57 40.01
CA SER A 3 30.73 -26.91 40.47
C SER A 3 31.28 -27.95 39.50
N ILE A 4 32.44 -28.51 39.84
CA ILE A 4 32.99 -29.67 39.14
C ILE A 4 32.18 -30.90 39.55
N THR A 5 31.45 -31.48 38.60
CA THR A 5 30.60 -32.66 38.85
C THR A 5 31.45 -33.94 38.89
N LYS A 6 31.09 -34.91 39.74
CA LYS A 6 31.82 -36.18 39.84
C LYS A 6 31.44 -37.11 38.68
N THR A 7 30.16 -37.11 38.27
CA THR A 7 29.66 -38.00 37.21
C THR A 7 29.03 -37.25 36.03
N TRP A 8 29.13 -37.84 34.84
CA TRP A 8 28.48 -37.33 33.63
C TRP A 8 26.95 -37.36 33.71
N VAL A 9 26.40 -38.22 34.58
CA VAL A 9 24.96 -38.30 34.84
C VAL A 9 24.51 -37.08 35.65
N GLU A 10 25.25 -36.68 36.68
CA GLU A 10 24.99 -35.43 37.42
C GLU A 10 25.08 -34.20 36.53
N LEU A 11 26.12 -34.12 35.69
CA LEU A 11 26.26 -33.02 34.73
C LEU A 11 25.06 -32.94 33.77
N SER A 12 24.58 -34.09 33.27
CA SER A 12 23.43 -34.13 32.37
C SER A 12 22.13 -33.64 33.04
N LYS A 13 21.94 -33.96 34.33
CA LYS A 13 20.81 -33.45 35.13
C LYS A 13 20.91 -31.95 35.34
N LEU A 14 22.10 -31.42 35.67
CA LEU A 14 22.31 -29.99 35.88
C LEU A 14 22.19 -29.16 34.59
N LEU A 15 22.59 -29.73 33.46
CA LEU A 15 22.43 -29.10 32.13
C LEU A 15 21.02 -29.30 31.54
N ASN A 16 20.16 -30.09 32.20
CA ASN A 16 18.82 -30.47 31.75
C ASN A 16 18.83 -31.12 30.34
N VAL A 17 19.76 -32.03 30.11
CA VAL A 17 19.95 -32.74 28.83
C VAL A 17 19.96 -34.25 29.08
N ALA A 18 19.38 -35.03 28.17
CA ALA A 18 19.41 -36.49 28.27
C ALA A 18 20.86 -37.02 28.27
N PRO A 19 21.23 -38.01 29.12
CA PRO A 19 22.59 -38.53 29.21
C PRO A 19 23.14 -39.06 27.88
N GLN A 20 22.27 -39.64 27.04
CA GLN A 20 22.62 -40.12 25.71
C GLN A 20 23.02 -38.98 24.76
N THR A 21 22.33 -37.84 24.85
CA THR A 21 22.64 -36.64 24.08
C THR A 21 24.01 -36.07 24.46
N LEU A 22 24.33 -36.03 25.75
CA LEU A 22 25.64 -35.60 26.25
C LEU A 22 26.75 -36.59 25.83
N SER A 23 26.46 -37.90 25.81
CA SER A 23 27.37 -38.91 25.25
C SER A 23 27.62 -38.71 23.75
N LYS A 24 26.55 -38.44 22.99
CA LYS A 24 26.62 -38.17 21.55
C LYS A 24 27.47 -36.94 21.25
N TRP A 25 27.27 -35.84 21.98
CA TRP A 25 28.04 -34.60 21.81
C TRP A 25 29.54 -34.82 22.04
N ARG A 26 29.91 -35.56 23.09
CA ARG A 26 31.34 -35.87 23.33
C ARG A 26 31.97 -36.70 22.22
N ARG A 27 31.21 -37.61 21.59
CA ARG A 27 31.72 -38.49 20.52
C ARG A 27 31.79 -37.80 19.16
N GLN A 28 30.82 -36.95 18.84
CA GLN A 28 30.63 -36.41 17.49
C GLN A 28 31.18 -34.99 17.30
N GLU A 29 31.37 -34.22 18.38
CA GLU A 29 31.79 -32.82 18.28
C GLU A 29 33.20 -32.64 18.85
N GLU A 30 34.09 -32.10 18.02
CA GLU A 30 35.52 -31.95 18.31
C GLU A 30 35.82 -30.75 19.21
N SER A 31 34.97 -29.73 19.17
CA SER A 31 35.05 -28.52 20.01
C SER A 31 34.42 -28.69 21.40
N CYS A 32 33.91 -29.87 21.72
CA CYS A 32 33.23 -30.14 22.97
C CYS A 32 34.24 -30.19 24.14
N PRO A 33 33.89 -29.72 25.36
CA PRO A 33 34.69 -29.90 26.57
C PRO A 33 34.68 -31.38 27.01
N ARG A 34 35.37 -32.25 26.26
CA ARG A 34 35.35 -33.72 26.42
C ARG A 34 35.88 -34.17 27.77
N ASP A 35 36.91 -33.48 28.25
CA ASP A 35 37.64 -33.84 29.47
C ASP A 35 37.24 -32.99 30.69
N SER A 36 36.52 -31.89 30.46
CA SER A 36 35.99 -31.05 31.54
C SER A 36 34.60 -31.51 31.97
N LYS A 37 34.43 -31.77 33.28
CA LYS A 37 33.13 -32.00 33.93
C LYS A 37 32.61 -30.74 34.64
N SER A 38 33.15 -29.57 34.27
CA SER A 38 32.71 -28.29 34.81
C SER A 38 31.38 -27.87 34.20
N LEU A 39 30.43 -27.45 35.05
CA LEU A 39 29.15 -26.94 34.59
C LEU A 39 29.31 -25.67 33.73
N SER A 40 30.23 -24.78 34.10
CA SER A 40 30.43 -23.49 33.43
C SER A 40 30.95 -23.67 32.00
N ASP A 41 31.96 -24.52 31.79
CA ASP A 41 32.51 -24.82 30.47
C ASP A 41 31.44 -25.37 29.52
N TRP A 42 30.60 -26.28 30.03
CA TRP A 42 29.51 -26.86 29.25
C TRP A 42 28.39 -25.85 28.96
N GLN A 43 28.08 -24.95 29.89
CA GLN A 43 27.10 -23.88 29.64
C GLN A 43 27.60 -22.88 28.60
N VAL A 44 28.87 -22.48 28.67
CA VAL A 44 29.51 -21.60 27.67
C VAL A 44 29.52 -22.28 26.32
N TRP A 45 29.93 -23.55 26.26
CA TRP A 45 29.93 -24.31 25.02
C TRP A 45 28.53 -24.53 24.46
N ILE A 46 27.51 -24.85 25.26
CA ILE A 46 26.12 -24.99 24.79
C ILE A 46 25.58 -23.65 24.27
N LYS A 47 25.91 -22.53 24.94
CA LYS A 47 25.52 -21.19 24.48
C LYS A 47 26.17 -20.86 23.14
N ASN A 48 27.47 -21.14 23.01
CA ASN A 48 28.21 -20.98 21.76
C ASN A 48 27.74 -21.97 20.68
N LYS A 49 27.31 -23.17 21.06
CA LYS A 49 26.72 -24.15 20.16
C LYS A 49 25.32 -23.75 19.72
N LYS A 50 24.52 -23.06 20.54
CA LYS A 50 23.24 -22.49 20.07
C LYS A 50 23.48 -21.34 19.08
N SER A 51 24.58 -20.60 19.20
CA SER A 51 24.97 -19.59 18.21
C SER A 51 25.71 -20.15 16.99
N ILE A 52 26.35 -21.33 17.10
CA ILE A 52 27.16 -21.98 16.04
C ILE A 52 26.48 -23.25 15.48
N GLY A 53 25.30 -23.60 16.00
CA GLY A 53 24.62 -24.85 15.71
C GLY A 53 23.95 -24.80 14.36
N LYS A 54 24.69 -25.21 13.32
CA LYS A 54 24.25 -25.73 12.00
C LYS A 54 22.75 -25.55 11.69
N GLY A 55 22.27 -24.31 11.66
CA GLY A 55 20.99 -23.94 11.10
C GLY A 55 21.28 -23.61 9.64
N SER A 56 20.89 -24.46 8.70
CA SER A 56 21.21 -24.27 7.27
C SER A 56 20.52 -23.05 6.64
N GLY A 57 20.05 -22.10 7.46
CA GLY A 57 19.16 -21.05 7.04
C GLY A 57 17.81 -21.57 6.55
N ARG A 58 17.52 -22.88 6.63
CA ARG A 58 16.30 -23.46 6.06
C ARG A 58 15.28 -23.78 7.16
N LEU A 59 14.10 -23.18 7.08
CA LEU A 59 12.92 -23.57 7.84
C LEU A 59 12.00 -24.35 6.90
N GLN A 60 11.67 -25.59 7.26
CA GLN A 60 10.65 -26.36 6.56
C GLN A 60 9.27 -25.91 7.03
N MET A 61 8.50 -25.32 6.12
CA MET A 61 7.08 -25.04 6.32
C MET A 61 6.31 -25.74 5.20
N SER A 62 5.39 -26.62 5.56
CA SER A 62 4.51 -27.33 4.61
C SER A 62 5.22 -28.11 3.49
N GLY A 63 6.38 -28.71 3.77
CA GLY A 63 7.10 -29.56 2.81
C GLY A 63 8.02 -28.80 1.83
N GLU A 64 8.09 -27.47 1.91
CA GLU A 64 9.07 -26.66 1.19
C GLU A 64 10.17 -26.13 2.12
N ASP A 65 11.40 -26.14 1.62
CA ASP A 65 12.57 -25.60 2.30
C ASP A 65 12.71 -24.10 2.00
N TYR A 66 12.37 -23.24 2.94
CA TYR A 66 12.56 -21.79 2.80
C TYR A 66 13.88 -21.35 3.42
N LYS A 67 14.72 -20.63 2.67
CA LYS A 67 15.91 -19.98 3.23
C LYS A 67 15.53 -18.80 4.13
N LEU A 68 16.46 -18.38 4.99
CA LEU A 68 16.27 -17.27 5.92
C LEU A 68 16.01 -15.95 5.17
N GLU A 69 16.65 -15.80 4.01
CA GLU A 69 16.45 -14.72 3.04
C GLU A 69 15.01 -14.76 2.50
N ASP A 70 14.51 -15.93 2.08
CA ASP A 70 13.14 -16.09 1.59
C ASP A 70 12.11 -15.69 2.66
N ILE A 71 12.39 -15.98 3.93
CA ILE A 71 11.50 -15.63 5.05
C ILE A 71 11.53 -14.13 5.32
N GLN A 72 12.68 -13.47 5.18
CA GLN A 72 12.77 -12.02 5.29
C GLN A 72 12.01 -11.35 4.14
N ASP A 73 12.15 -11.85 2.92
CA ASP A 73 11.41 -11.37 1.76
C ASP A 73 9.90 -11.58 1.89
N LEU A 74 9.48 -12.74 2.41
CA LEU A 74 8.07 -13.03 2.67
C LEU A 74 7.50 -12.12 3.76
N LYS A 75 8.26 -11.85 4.82
CA LYS A 75 7.87 -10.87 5.85
C LYS A 75 7.76 -9.46 5.28
N ALA A 76 8.73 -9.04 4.46
CA ALA A 76 8.70 -7.74 3.81
C ALA A 76 7.48 -7.59 2.89
N LYS A 77 7.19 -8.62 2.08
CA LYS A 77 5.98 -8.68 1.23
C LYS A 77 4.69 -8.64 2.06
N LEU A 78 4.66 -9.36 3.18
CA LEU A 78 3.51 -9.38 4.08
C LEU A 78 3.27 -8.01 4.71
N ILE A 79 4.32 -7.35 5.20
CA ILE A 79 4.25 -6.00 5.76
C ILE A 79 3.75 -5.01 4.70
N GLN A 80 4.30 -5.05 3.49
CA GLN A 80 3.82 -4.19 2.40
C GLN A 80 2.35 -4.45 2.04
N ALA A 81 1.93 -5.72 2.03
CA ALA A 81 0.53 -6.07 1.76
C ALA A 81 -0.40 -5.59 2.89
N GLN A 82 0.04 -5.68 4.14
CA GLN A 82 -0.69 -5.15 5.30
C GLN A 82 -0.79 -3.63 5.24
N GLU A 83 0.31 -2.94 4.94
CA GLU A 83 0.33 -1.48 4.80
C GLU A 83 -0.62 -1.01 3.70
N ARG A 84 -0.59 -1.64 2.51
CA ARG A 84 -1.54 -1.33 1.43
C ARG A 84 -2.99 -1.55 1.85
N LYS A 85 -3.26 -2.63 2.59
CA LYS A 85 -4.60 -2.92 3.11
C LYS A 85 -5.04 -1.85 4.11
N GLU A 86 -4.18 -1.46 5.04
CA GLU A 86 -4.49 -0.42 6.03
C GLU A 86 -4.73 0.93 5.36
N GLN A 87 -3.91 1.31 4.37
CA GLN A 87 -4.11 2.52 3.57
C GLN A 87 -5.45 2.50 2.83
N ALA A 88 -5.80 1.39 2.17
CA ALA A 88 -7.08 1.26 1.50
C ALA A 88 -8.27 1.34 2.48
N ILE A 89 -8.15 0.74 3.66
CA ILE A 89 -9.18 0.83 4.71
C ILE A 89 -9.31 2.26 5.23
N ALA A 90 -8.20 2.98 5.41
CA ALA A 90 -8.22 4.37 5.83
C ALA A 90 -8.93 5.26 4.80
N GLN A 91 -8.61 5.10 3.51
CA GLN A 91 -9.28 5.80 2.41
C GLN A 91 -10.77 5.49 2.35
N MET A 92 -11.16 4.21 2.51
CA MET A 92 -12.57 3.83 2.54
C MET A 92 -13.33 4.49 3.70
N ARG A 93 -12.74 4.52 4.90
CA ARG A 93 -13.35 5.21 6.05
C ARG A 93 -13.48 6.71 5.84
N GLU A 94 -12.49 7.33 5.21
CA GLU A 94 -12.53 8.75 4.85
C GLU A 94 -13.65 9.05 3.83
N LEU A 95 -13.81 8.18 2.82
CA LEU A 95 -14.92 8.25 1.86
C LEU A 95 -16.29 8.04 2.54
N GLU A 96 -16.41 7.10 3.46
CA GLU A 96 -17.65 6.92 4.24
C GLU A 96 -17.96 8.13 5.12
N LEU A 97 -16.94 8.76 5.72
CA LEU A 97 -17.12 9.97 6.52
C LEU A 97 -17.56 11.16 5.66
N SER A 98 -16.95 11.38 4.50
CA SER A 98 -17.34 12.43 3.56
C SER A 98 -18.72 12.17 2.93
N GLN A 99 -19.09 10.91 2.69
CA GLN A 99 -20.45 10.54 2.29
C GLN A 99 -21.47 10.90 3.38
N LYS A 100 -21.18 10.60 4.66
CA LYS A 100 -22.05 10.97 5.79
C LYS A 100 -22.18 12.48 5.99
N LYS A 101 -21.14 13.24 5.65
CA LYS A 101 -21.15 14.71 5.67
C LYS A 101 -21.96 15.31 4.50
N GLY A 102 -22.33 14.51 3.50
CA GLY A 102 -23.03 14.99 2.30
C GLY A 102 -22.12 15.76 1.34
N GLU A 103 -20.80 15.62 1.45
CA GLU A 103 -19.82 16.30 0.57
C GLU A 103 -19.65 15.57 -0.78
N LEU A 104 -20.12 14.33 -0.87
CA LEU A 104 -19.98 13.48 -2.05
C LEU A 104 -21.31 13.34 -2.79
N ILE A 105 -21.27 13.57 -4.10
CA ILE A 105 -22.34 13.21 -5.03
C ILE A 105 -22.06 11.84 -5.65
N PRO A 106 -23.11 11.05 -5.97
CA PRO A 106 -22.96 9.84 -6.76
C PRO A 106 -22.20 10.10 -8.06
N ALA A 107 -21.31 9.19 -8.44
CA ALA A 107 -20.51 9.32 -9.67
C ALA A 107 -21.39 9.45 -10.92
N THR A 108 -22.53 8.74 -10.96
CA THR A 108 -23.51 8.84 -12.05
C THR A 108 -24.07 10.25 -12.18
N GLU A 109 -24.47 10.85 -11.06
CA GLU A 109 -25.00 12.22 -11.02
C GLU A 109 -23.93 13.24 -11.45
N ALA A 110 -22.68 13.07 -11.00
CA ALA A 110 -21.56 13.89 -11.44
C ALA A 110 -21.34 13.77 -12.96
N THR A 111 -21.32 12.56 -13.51
CA THR A 111 -21.14 12.35 -14.95
C THR A 111 -22.27 12.93 -15.77
N GLU A 112 -23.52 12.81 -15.29
CA GLU A 112 -24.66 13.41 -15.96
C GLU A 112 -24.60 14.93 -15.95
N ALA A 113 -24.28 15.55 -14.81
CA ALA A 113 -24.11 16.99 -14.71
C ALA A 113 -23.04 17.50 -15.68
N VAL A 114 -21.90 16.81 -15.74
CA VAL A 114 -20.81 17.13 -16.67
C VAL A 114 -21.26 17.01 -18.13
N LEU A 115 -21.96 15.93 -18.50
CA LEU A 115 -22.47 15.75 -19.85
C LEU A 115 -23.52 16.81 -20.22
N LYS A 116 -24.41 17.15 -19.29
CA LYS A 116 -25.46 18.16 -19.46
C LYS A 116 -24.88 19.55 -19.71
N ILE A 117 -23.75 19.89 -19.09
CA ILE A 117 -23.11 21.20 -19.24
C ILE A 117 -22.16 21.22 -20.43
N LEU A 118 -21.24 20.25 -20.54
CA LEU A 118 -20.16 20.30 -21.51
C LEU A 118 -20.60 19.95 -22.94
N THR A 119 -21.63 19.13 -23.11
CA THR A 119 -22.14 18.77 -24.45
C THR A 119 -22.73 19.97 -25.20
N PRO A 120 -23.67 20.75 -24.64
CA PRO A 120 -24.16 21.94 -25.31
C PRO A 120 -23.08 23.01 -25.46
N LEU A 121 -22.24 23.22 -24.44
CA LEU A 121 -21.14 24.19 -24.51
C LEU A 121 -20.21 23.89 -25.69
N ARG A 122 -19.82 22.62 -25.88
CA ARG A 122 -19.01 22.19 -27.03
C ARG A 122 -19.68 22.54 -28.35
N ARG A 123 -20.98 22.25 -28.50
CA ARG A 123 -21.72 22.55 -29.74
C ARG A 123 -21.76 24.05 -30.04
N LEU A 124 -21.96 24.87 -29.01
CA LEU A 124 -21.99 26.33 -29.13
C LEU A 124 -20.62 26.89 -29.54
N LEU A 125 -19.54 26.37 -28.95
CA LEU A 125 -18.17 26.74 -29.30
C LEU A 125 -17.77 26.26 -30.70
N ASP A 126 -18.19 25.06 -31.11
CA ASP A 126 -17.94 24.53 -32.46
C ASP A 126 -18.67 25.35 -33.55
N ALA A 127 -19.80 25.97 -33.21
CA ALA A 127 -20.55 26.85 -34.11
C ALA A 127 -19.99 28.28 -34.19
N LEU A 128 -19.26 28.72 -33.16
CA LEU A 128 -18.79 30.10 -33.01
C LEU A 128 -17.95 30.62 -34.20
N PRO A 129 -16.99 29.86 -34.76
CA PRO A 129 -16.22 30.34 -35.91
C PRO A 129 -17.08 30.69 -37.12
N LYS A 130 -18.18 29.95 -37.35
CA LYS A 130 -19.13 30.24 -38.44
C LYS A 130 -19.91 31.53 -38.20
N LEU A 131 -20.26 31.80 -36.94
CA LEU A 131 -20.99 33.00 -36.53
C LEU A 131 -20.11 34.26 -36.56
N VAL A 132 -18.82 34.10 -36.26
CA VAL A 132 -17.84 35.19 -36.22
C VAL A 132 -17.26 35.51 -37.60
N ALA A 133 -17.16 34.53 -38.50
CA ALA A 133 -16.56 34.71 -39.82
C ALA A 133 -17.07 35.94 -40.62
N PRO A 134 -18.38 36.28 -40.63
CA PRO A 134 -18.88 37.47 -41.31
C PRO A 134 -18.37 38.80 -40.73
N HIS A 135 -17.95 38.81 -39.47
CA HIS A 135 -17.51 40.00 -38.74
C HIS A 135 -15.98 40.07 -38.59
N ALA A 136 -15.27 39.03 -39.03
CA ALA A 136 -13.82 39.00 -39.08
C ALA A 136 -13.31 39.92 -40.22
N ASN A 137 -13.07 41.20 -39.89
CA ASN A 137 -12.49 42.17 -40.83
C ASN A 137 -11.03 42.48 -40.47
N PRO A 138 -10.05 42.10 -41.31
CA PRO A 138 -8.62 42.39 -41.07
C PRO A 138 -8.30 43.89 -41.01
N ASN A 139 -9.09 44.73 -41.68
CA ASN A 139 -8.84 46.17 -41.77
C ASN A 139 -9.34 46.94 -40.53
N ASN A 140 -10.13 46.30 -39.66
CA ASN A 140 -10.63 46.92 -38.44
C ASN A 140 -10.77 45.88 -37.31
N SER A 141 -9.65 45.60 -36.65
CA SER A 141 -9.54 44.62 -35.57
C SER A 141 -10.47 44.91 -34.38
N HIS A 142 -10.70 46.18 -34.04
CA HIS A 142 -11.56 46.55 -32.89
C HIS A 142 -13.04 46.21 -33.12
N VAL A 143 -13.52 46.28 -34.36
CA VAL A 143 -14.90 45.91 -34.69
C VAL A 143 -15.05 44.38 -34.68
N ALA A 144 -14.06 43.66 -35.20
CA ALA A 144 -14.04 42.20 -35.16
C ALA A 144 -14.01 41.67 -33.71
N GLU A 145 -13.19 42.26 -32.84
CA GLU A 145 -13.12 41.88 -31.42
C GLU A 145 -14.46 42.11 -30.70
N ARG A 146 -15.10 43.28 -30.92
CA ARG A 146 -16.42 43.57 -30.33
C ARG A 146 -17.48 42.59 -30.79
N ALA A 147 -17.50 42.26 -32.08
CA ALA A 147 -18.44 41.29 -32.62
C ALA A 147 -18.22 39.88 -32.03
N ILE A 148 -16.97 39.46 -31.85
CA ILE A 148 -16.63 38.18 -31.19
C ILE A 148 -17.15 38.14 -29.76
N ARG A 149 -16.90 39.21 -28.98
CA ARG A 149 -17.38 39.32 -27.60
C ARG A 149 -18.92 39.28 -27.53
N GLN A 150 -19.58 40.02 -28.41
CA GLN A 150 -21.03 40.03 -28.48
C GLN A 150 -21.60 38.64 -28.79
N VAL A 151 -21.01 37.93 -29.77
CA VAL A 151 -21.44 36.56 -30.11
C VAL A 151 -21.19 35.61 -28.94
N LEU A 152 -20.08 35.74 -28.22
CA LEU A 152 -19.82 34.94 -27.01
C LEU A 152 -20.88 35.19 -25.93
N ASP A 153 -21.18 36.46 -25.64
CA ASP A 153 -22.11 36.84 -24.58
C ASP A 153 -23.55 36.44 -24.92
N GLU A 154 -24.02 36.73 -26.15
CA GLU A 154 -25.40 36.47 -26.55
C GLU A 154 -25.64 34.98 -26.86
N HIS A 155 -24.72 34.33 -27.58
CA HIS A 155 -24.95 33.00 -28.13
C HIS A 155 -24.33 31.88 -27.28
N VAL A 156 -23.16 32.08 -26.67
CA VAL A 156 -22.56 31.03 -25.83
C VAL A 156 -23.06 31.15 -24.40
N PHE A 157 -22.92 32.34 -23.79
CA PHE A 157 -23.31 32.54 -22.41
C PHE A 157 -24.84 32.58 -22.24
N GLY A 158 -25.53 33.34 -23.09
CA GLY A 158 -27.00 33.44 -23.06
C GLY A 158 -27.71 32.09 -23.24
N GLU A 159 -27.31 31.29 -24.22
CA GLU A 159 -27.91 29.95 -24.45
C GLU A 159 -27.54 28.96 -23.34
N MET A 160 -26.31 28.99 -22.82
CA MET A 160 -25.94 28.16 -21.67
C MET A 160 -26.77 28.52 -20.43
N GLN A 161 -27.01 29.82 -20.18
CA GLN A 161 -27.83 30.26 -19.06
C GLN A 161 -29.27 29.77 -19.18
N LYS A 162 -29.87 29.83 -20.39
CA LYS A 162 -31.21 29.25 -20.64
C LYS A 162 -31.25 27.76 -20.37
N ILE A 163 -30.29 27.00 -20.90
CA ILE A 163 -30.20 25.54 -20.70
C ILE A 163 -30.09 25.20 -19.22
N LEU A 164 -29.30 25.96 -18.45
CA LEU A 164 -29.15 25.76 -17.01
C LEU A 164 -30.44 26.11 -16.25
N SER A 165 -31.09 27.23 -16.57
CA SER A 165 -32.34 27.65 -15.93
C SER A 165 -33.50 26.68 -16.21
N GLU A 166 -33.62 26.15 -17.42
CA GLU A 166 -34.62 25.13 -17.76
C GLU A 166 -34.40 23.83 -16.94
N GLN A 167 -33.15 23.48 -16.69
CA GLN A 167 -32.81 22.29 -15.88
C GLN A 167 -33.12 22.48 -14.40
N GLU A 168 -32.89 23.68 -13.84
CA GLU A 168 -33.29 24.00 -12.46
C GLU A 168 -34.80 23.86 -12.27
N THR A 169 -35.61 24.26 -13.26
CA THR A 169 -37.08 24.09 -13.18
C THR A 169 -37.54 22.63 -13.30
N THR A 170 -36.76 21.77 -13.95
CA THR A 170 -37.12 20.36 -14.16
C THR A 170 -36.82 19.49 -12.93
N ASN A 171 -35.82 19.85 -12.12
CA ASN A 171 -35.43 19.11 -10.90
C ASN A 171 -36.28 19.46 -9.66
N VAL A 172 -37.19 20.43 -9.75
CA VAL A 172 -38.03 20.91 -8.62
C VAL A 172 -39.46 20.33 -8.64
N LEU A 173 -39.81 19.55 -9.68
CA LEU A 173 -41.07 18.80 -9.81
C LEU A 173 -40.85 17.30 -9.56
#